data_AF-A0A7H4MX34-F1
#
_entry.id   AF-A0A7H4MX34-F1
#
_cell.length_a   1.000
_cell.length_b   1.000
_cell.length_c   1.000
_cell.angle_alpha   90.00
_cell.angle_beta   90.00
_cell.angle_gamma   90.00
#
_symmetry.space_group_name_H-M   'P 1'
#
loop_
_entity.id
_entity.type
_entity.pdbx_description
1 polymer ?
#
loop_
_entity_poly.entity_id
_entity_poly.type
_entity_poly.pdbx_seq_one_letter_code
_entity_poly.pdbx_strand_id
1 'polypeptide(L)'
;MCRLCRRFSRPPTRGNWAATVFCRTWKGLRIPVQYLANLLTAGDTQPVLLALKRMLAMRHFKRAETVDGVLDTRALEEVGLTEAQAQEMYRYLAIANYEDRFVVPSSHREQARDAFPEKNGCGFTFGDGCHGSDSSSICLTAAVSMLSTSPAKRSRTHD
;
A
#
# COMPACT_ATOMS: atom_id res chain seq x y z
N MET A 1 31.54 32.24 10.45
CA MET A 1 30.73 32.21 9.21
C MET A 1 31.34 31.25 8.19
N CYS A 2 30.76 30.06 8.02
CA CYS A 2 31.32 28.98 7.20
C CYS A 2 31.05 29.20 5.70
N ARG A 3 32.01 28.81 4.83
CA ARG A 3 31.95 28.93 3.35
C ARG A 3 30.72 28.26 2.70
N LEU A 4 29.98 27.43 3.44
CA LEU A 4 28.73 26.79 2.98
C LEU A 4 27.59 27.80 2.72
N CYS A 5 27.56 28.93 3.44
CA CYS A 5 26.44 29.88 3.36
C CYS A 5 26.42 30.72 2.06
N ARG A 6 27.57 30.89 1.38
CA ARG A 6 27.67 31.75 0.17
C ARG A 6 27.28 31.06 -1.14
N ARG A 7 26.99 29.75 -1.13
CA ARG A 7 26.61 29.02 -2.35
C ARG A 7 25.10 28.98 -2.60
N PHE A 8 24.33 29.56 -1.68
CA PHE A 8 22.87 29.46 -1.62
C PHE A 8 22.13 30.70 -2.15
N SER A 9 22.85 31.80 -2.42
CA SER A 9 22.26 33.11 -2.78
C SER A 9 22.28 33.44 -4.27
N ARG A 10 22.34 32.46 -5.18
CA ARG A 10 22.15 32.75 -6.61
C ARG A 10 20.67 32.66 -6.97
N PRO A 11 20.02 33.75 -7.41
CA PRO A 11 18.64 33.69 -7.88
C PRO A 11 18.54 32.77 -9.11
N PRO A 12 17.46 31.99 -9.26
CA PRO A 12 17.31 31.04 -10.35
C PRO A 12 17.12 31.81 -11.67
N THR A 13 18.22 32.02 -12.38
CA THR A 13 18.21 32.54 -13.75
C THR A 13 17.58 31.52 -14.70
N ARG A 14 16.79 32.06 -15.63
CA ARG A 14 15.96 31.39 -16.65
C ARG A 14 16.56 30.07 -17.17
N GLY A 15 15.83 28.98 -16.98
CA GLY A 15 15.78 27.91 -17.98
C GLY A 15 16.21 26.51 -17.59
N ASN A 16 16.69 26.24 -16.36
CA ASN A 16 17.03 24.85 -16.01
C ASN A 16 17.00 24.57 -14.49
N TRP A 17 15.83 24.22 -13.95
CA TRP A 17 15.68 23.69 -12.57
C TRP A 17 16.59 22.49 -12.28
N ALA A 18 17.05 21.79 -13.32
CA ALA A 18 17.89 20.59 -13.22
C ALA A 18 19.31 20.85 -12.67
N ALA A 19 19.79 22.10 -12.68
CA ALA A 19 21.16 22.43 -12.23
C ALA A 19 21.22 22.87 -10.76
N THR A 20 20.08 23.18 -10.14
CA THR A 20 20.04 23.96 -8.90
C THR A 20 19.70 23.04 -7.73
N VAL A 21 20.76 22.36 -7.28
CA VAL A 21 20.97 21.85 -5.93
C VAL A 21 20.36 20.47 -5.61
N PHE A 22 21.25 19.52 -5.34
CA PHE A 22 21.10 18.27 -4.55
C PHE A 22 20.12 17.18 -5.03
N CYS A 23 19.08 17.48 -5.80
CA CYS A 23 18.22 16.47 -6.39
C CYS A 23 18.84 15.99 -7.70
N ARG A 24 19.60 14.88 -7.64
CA ARG A 24 20.23 14.24 -8.81
C ARG A 24 19.21 14.12 -9.95
N THR A 25 19.60 14.50 -11.17
CA THR A 25 18.74 14.42 -12.35
C THR A 25 18.33 12.97 -12.64
N TRP A 26 17.17 12.77 -13.27
CA TRP A 26 16.66 11.44 -13.62
C TRP A 26 17.63 10.64 -14.52
N LYS A 27 18.45 11.34 -15.33
CA LYS A 27 19.52 10.74 -16.15
C LYS A 27 20.70 10.19 -15.34
N GLY A 28 20.81 10.55 -14.06
CA GLY A 28 21.87 10.12 -13.15
C GLY A 28 21.48 9.01 -12.19
N LEU A 29 20.28 8.44 -12.31
CA LEU A 29 19.86 7.29 -11.49
C LEU A 29 20.76 6.08 -11.77
N ARG A 30 21.17 5.36 -10.71
CA ARG A 30 22.02 4.17 -10.84
C ARG A 30 21.30 3.00 -11.50
N ILE A 31 19.98 2.95 -11.39
CA ILE A 31 19.16 1.86 -11.92
C ILE A 31 18.80 2.22 -13.38
N PRO A 32 19.10 1.35 -14.35
CA PRO A 32 18.74 1.60 -15.74
C PRO A 32 17.21 1.65 -15.89
N VAL A 33 16.70 2.68 -16.56
CA VAL A 33 15.25 2.87 -16.77
C VAL A 33 14.62 1.72 -17.57
N GLN A 34 15.40 1.07 -18.44
CA GLN A 34 14.95 -0.08 -19.21
C GLN A 34 14.57 -1.27 -18.31
N TYR A 35 15.29 -1.46 -17.20
CA TYR A 35 14.99 -2.53 -16.25
C TYR A 35 13.63 -2.32 -15.59
N LEU A 36 13.32 -1.08 -15.19
CA LEU A 36 12.03 -0.72 -14.61
C LEU A 36 10.88 -0.87 -15.62
N ALA A 37 11.12 -0.51 -16.88
CA ALA A 37 10.14 -0.63 -17.94
C ALA A 37 9.77 -2.10 -18.20
N ASN A 38 10.75 -3.01 -18.20
CA ASN A 38 10.49 -4.44 -18.40
C ASN A 38 9.67 -5.05 -17.26
N LEU A 39 9.78 -4.54 -16.03
CA LEU A 39 9.05 -5.05 -14.87
C LEU A 39 7.61 -4.53 -14.76
N LEU A 40 7.40 -3.24 -15.09
CA LEU A 40 6.14 -2.55 -14.79
C LEU A 40 5.27 -2.29 -16.03
N THR A 41 5.88 -2.13 -17.20
CA THR A 41 5.23 -1.58 -18.40
C THR A 41 5.60 -2.34 -19.67
N ALA A 42 5.92 -3.63 -19.55
CA ALA A 42 6.24 -4.53 -20.67
C ALA A 42 7.34 -4.03 -21.63
N GLY A 43 8.24 -3.16 -21.14
CA GLY A 43 9.34 -2.60 -21.92
C GLY A 43 9.18 -1.12 -22.31
N ASP A 44 8.02 -0.51 -22.05
CA ASP A 44 7.77 0.90 -22.38
C ASP A 44 8.37 1.87 -21.35
N THR A 45 9.36 2.68 -21.74
CA THR A 45 10.06 3.58 -20.82
C THR A 45 9.32 4.90 -20.55
N GLN A 46 8.43 5.33 -21.45
CA GLN A 46 7.71 6.61 -21.35
C GLN A 46 6.93 6.80 -20.04
N PRO A 47 6.04 5.87 -19.64
CA PRO A 47 5.27 6.00 -18.38
C PRO A 47 6.18 6.04 -17.14
N VAL A 48 7.27 5.27 -17.15
CA VAL A 48 8.24 5.24 -16.04
C VAL A 48 8.97 6.57 -15.91
N LEU A 49 9.42 7.15 -17.03
CA LEU A 49 10.08 8.46 -17.04
C LEU A 49 9.14 9.57 -16.55
N LEU A 50 7.87 9.52 -16.93
CA LEU A 50 6.87 10.49 -16.50
C LEU A 50 6.60 10.39 -15.00
N ALA A 51 6.45 9.18 -14.45
CA ALA A 51 6.29 8.97 -13.01
C ALA A 51 7.52 9.47 -12.22
N LEU A 52 8.73 9.14 -12.69
CA LEU A 52 9.97 9.60 -12.05
C LEU A 52 10.12 11.13 -12.08
N LYS A 53 9.76 11.78 -13.20
CA LYS A 53 9.76 13.25 -13.30
C LYS A 53 8.79 13.88 -12.31
N ARG A 54 7.58 13.35 -12.15
CA ARG A 54 6.59 13.85 -11.17
C ARG A 54 7.08 13.76 -9.73
N MET A 55 7.72 12.64 -9.36
CA MET A 55 8.30 12.47 -8.02
C MET A 55 9.44 13.47 -7.73
N LEU A 56 10.28 13.73 -8.73
CA LEU A 56 11.35 14.73 -8.62
C LEU A 56 10.82 16.17 -8.59
N ALA A 57 9.79 16.47 -9.38
CA ALA A 57 9.13 17.78 -9.40
C ALA A 57 8.51 18.12 -8.05
N MET A 58 7.77 17.18 -7.43
CA MET A 58 7.23 17.36 -6.08
C MET A 58 8.34 17.63 -5.05
N ARG A 59 9.45 16.88 -5.13
CA ARG A 59 10.58 17.06 -4.21
C ARG A 59 11.25 18.43 -4.38
N HIS A 60 11.35 18.94 -5.61
CA HIS A 60 11.86 20.28 -5.88
C HIS A 60 10.95 21.34 -5.27
N PHE A 61 9.64 21.24 -5.53
CA PHE A 61 8.63 22.16 -5.01
C PHE A 61 8.65 22.24 -3.47
N LYS A 62 8.57 21.08 -2.79
CA LYS A 62 8.56 21.03 -1.31
C LYS A 62 9.85 21.48 -0.67
N ARG A 63 10.98 21.33 -1.36
CA ARG A 63 12.25 21.88 -0.91
C ARG A 63 12.29 23.40 -1.01
N ALA A 64 11.86 23.97 -2.14
CA ALA A 64 11.80 25.42 -2.31
C ALA A 64 10.90 26.06 -1.25
N GLU A 65 9.76 25.42 -0.96
CA GLU A 65 8.84 25.84 0.10
C GLU A 65 9.49 25.79 1.50
N THR A 66 10.17 24.68 1.85
CA THR A 66 10.70 24.48 3.21
C THR A 66 12.01 25.23 3.47
N VAL A 67 12.86 25.38 2.45
CA VAL A 67 14.23 25.92 2.60
C VAL A 67 14.31 27.39 2.22
N ASP A 68 13.72 27.76 1.08
CA ASP A 68 13.79 29.14 0.56
C ASP A 68 12.57 29.97 0.98
N GLY A 69 11.48 29.33 1.42
CA GLY A 69 10.22 30.00 1.73
C GLY A 69 9.53 30.58 0.50
N VAL A 70 9.90 30.13 -0.70
CA VAL A 70 9.40 30.60 -1.98
C VAL A 70 8.64 29.48 -2.69
N LEU A 71 7.47 29.82 -3.23
CA LEU A 71 6.69 28.92 -4.08
C LEU A 71 7.26 28.95 -5.52
N ASP A 72 8.06 27.95 -5.87
CA ASP A 72 8.59 27.77 -7.23
C ASP A 72 7.78 26.69 -7.99
N THR A 73 6.82 27.14 -8.82
CA THR A 73 5.92 26.27 -9.60
C THR A 73 6.52 25.74 -10.89
N ARG A 74 7.70 26.24 -11.28
CA ARG A 74 8.29 25.93 -12.58
C ARG A 74 8.39 24.41 -12.80
N ALA A 75 8.92 23.69 -11.81
CA ALA A 75 9.09 22.23 -11.91
C ALA A 75 7.76 21.45 -12.03
N LEU A 76 6.65 22.00 -11.55
CA LEU A 76 5.32 21.40 -11.65
C LEU A 76 4.72 21.59 -13.05
N GLU A 77 4.96 22.75 -13.67
CA GLU A 77 4.50 23.08 -15.01
C GLU A 77 5.11 22.14 -16.08
N GLU A 78 6.39 21.74 -15.94
CA GLU A 78 7.04 20.80 -16.88
C GLU A 78 6.35 19.43 -16.94
N VAL A 79 5.82 18.98 -15.80
CA VAL A 79 5.19 17.67 -15.65
C VAL A 79 3.66 17.73 -15.73
N GLY A 80 3.11 18.94 -15.93
CA GLY A 80 1.68 19.20 -16.01
C GLY A 80 0.92 18.94 -14.70
N LEU A 81 1.54 19.22 -13.54
CA LEU A 81 0.90 19.12 -12.23
C LEU A 81 0.49 20.51 -11.73
N THR A 82 -0.64 20.59 -11.02
CA THR A 82 -1.04 21.80 -10.28
C THR A 82 -0.46 21.79 -8.87
N GLU A 83 -0.43 22.96 -8.22
CA GLU A 83 -0.01 23.07 -6.81
C GLU A 83 -0.88 22.23 -5.88
N ALA A 84 -2.19 22.26 -6.06
CA ALA A 84 -3.14 21.47 -5.27
C ALA A 84 -2.87 19.97 -5.40
N GLN A 85 -2.64 19.49 -6.63
CA GLN A 85 -2.27 18.09 -6.87
C GLN A 85 -0.94 17.73 -6.19
N ALA A 86 0.05 18.62 -6.22
CA ALA A 86 1.33 18.37 -5.57
C ALA A 86 1.21 18.32 -4.04
N GLN A 87 0.32 19.12 -3.46
CA GLN A 87 0.03 19.10 -2.02
C GLN A 87 -0.73 17.84 -1.61
N GLU A 88 -1.72 17.41 -2.39
CA GLU A 88 -2.42 16.13 -2.18
C GLU A 88 -1.45 14.95 -2.29
N MET A 89 -0.61 14.92 -3.34
CA MET A 89 0.44 13.92 -3.48
C MET A 89 1.36 13.88 -2.27
N TYR A 90 1.75 15.04 -1.74
CA TYR A 90 2.59 15.11 -0.54
C TYR A 90 1.89 14.57 0.71
N ARG A 91 0.59 14.85 0.87
CA ARG A 91 -0.23 14.28 1.95
C ARG A 91 -0.22 12.75 1.90
N TYR A 92 -0.49 12.16 0.75
CA TYR A 92 -0.56 10.70 0.61
C TYR A 92 0.80 10.01 0.68
N LEU A 93 1.85 10.59 0.08
CA LEU A 93 3.14 9.93 -0.07
C LEU A 93 4.12 10.22 1.07
N ALA A 94 4.14 11.45 1.59
CA ALA A 94 5.17 11.88 2.55
C ALA A 94 4.65 11.89 3.99
N ILE A 95 3.45 12.41 4.24
CA ILE A 95 2.83 12.38 5.58
C ILE A 95 2.26 10.98 5.84
N ALA A 96 1.51 10.45 4.86
CA ALA A 96 1.01 9.08 4.83
C ALA A 96 0.33 8.66 6.14
N ASN A 97 -0.68 9.44 6.55
CA ASN A 97 -1.51 9.13 7.71
C ASN A 97 -2.17 7.75 7.59
N TYR A 98 -2.56 7.19 8.73
CA TYR A 98 -3.10 5.83 8.81
C TYR A 98 -4.42 5.69 8.03
N GLU A 99 -5.32 6.66 8.19
CA GLU A 99 -6.62 6.72 7.53
C GLU A 99 -6.53 6.84 5.99
N ASP A 100 -5.47 7.48 5.49
CA ASP A 100 -5.28 7.72 4.06
C ASP A 100 -4.55 6.56 3.35
N ARG A 101 -3.89 5.68 4.10
CA ARG A 101 -3.13 4.54 3.55
C ARG A 101 -4.00 3.34 3.22
N PHE A 102 -5.01 3.09 4.06
CA PHE A 102 -5.82 1.88 3.99
C PHE A 102 -7.30 2.22 3.94
N VAL A 103 -7.84 2.31 2.72
CA VAL A 103 -9.28 2.41 2.49
C VAL A 103 -9.82 1.00 2.22
N VAL A 104 -9.90 0.19 3.28
CA VAL A 104 -10.43 -1.19 3.21
C VAL A 104 -11.86 -1.19 3.76
N PRO A 105 -12.89 -1.27 2.90
CA PRO A 105 -14.26 -1.42 3.38
C PRO A 105 -14.47 -2.80 4.01
N SER A 106 -15.46 -2.93 4.90
CA SER A 106 -15.87 -4.23 5.41
C SER A 106 -16.39 -5.07 4.23
N SER A 107 -15.82 -6.27 4.06
CA SER A 107 -16.44 -7.29 3.22
C SER A 107 -17.69 -7.74 3.97
N HIS A 108 -18.88 -7.36 3.51
CA HIS A 108 -20.15 -7.67 4.16
C HIS A 108 -20.45 -9.18 4.06
N ARG A 109 -19.73 -10.00 4.83
CA ARG A 109 -19.84 -11.47 4.85
C ARG A 109 -21.20 -11.97 5.32
N GLU A 110 -21.94 -11.10 6.00
CA GLU A 110 -23.29 -11.34 6.51
C GLU A 110 -24.38 -11.46 5.44
N GLN A 111 -24.17 -10.92 4.24
CA GLN A 111 -25.19 -10.94 3.17
C GLN A 111 -25.14 -12.22 2.33
N ALA A 112 -23.99 -12.91 2.30
CA ALA A 112 -23.77 -14.08 1.44
C ALA A 112 -23.84 -15.42 2.19
N ARG A 113 -23.76 -15.40 3.53
CA ARG A 113 -23.78 -16.61 4.38
C ARG A 113 -24.56 -16.32 5.66
N ASP A 114 -25.21 -17.34 6.21
CA ASP A 114 -25.84 -17.24 7.53
C ASP A 114 -24.77 -16.94 8.60
N ALA A 115 -24.62 -15.66 8.95
CA ALA A 115 -23.56 -15.18 9.84
C ALA A 115 -23.67 -15.74 11.27
N PHE A 116 -24.87 -16.16 11.68
CA PHE A 116 -25.15 -16.65 13.02
C PHE A 116 -24.61 -18.05 13.33
N PRO A 117 -24.78 -19.07 12.46
CA PRO A 117 -24.11 -20.36 12.63
C PRO A 117 -22.60 -20.29 12.38
N GLU A 118 -22.13 -19.46 11.44
CA GLU A 118 -20.69 -19.38 11.13
C GLU A 118 -19.86 -18.70 12.22
N LYS A 119 -20.36 -17.64 12.84
CA LYS A 119 -19.65 -17.00 13.97
C LYS A 119 -19.51 -17.93 15.17
N ASN A 120 -20.42 -18.90 15.32
CA ASN A 120 -20.44 -19.85 16.44
C ASN A 120 -19.61 -21.12 16.16
N GLY A 121 -19.42 -21.49 14.88
CA GLY A 121 -18.73 -22.73 14.48
C GLY A 121 -17.37 -22.54 13.80
N CYS A 122 -17.02 -21.34 13.35
CA CYS A 122 -15.74 -21.07 12.67
C CYS A 122 -14.58 -21.15 13.68
N GLY A 123 -13.64 -22.08 13.45
CA GLY A 123 -12.41 -22.24 14.25
C GLY A 123 -12.25 -23.61 14.91
N PHE A 124 -13.31 -24.42 14.96
CA PHE A 124 -13.25 -25.80 15.41
C PHE A 124 -12.97 -26.73 14.23
N THR A 125 -11.69 -26.98 13.95
CA THR A 125 -11.27 -27.97 12.93
C THR A 125 -11.19 -29.38 13.51
N PHE A 126 -12.22 -29.80 14.26
CA PHE A 126 -12.49 -31.23 14.43
C PHE A 126 -13.00 -31.70 13.07
N GLY A 127 -12.40 -32.75 12.50
CA GLY A 127 -12.60 -33.14 11.10
C GLY A 127 -14.01 -33.65 10.78
N ASP A 128 -15.01 -32.76 10.79
CA ASP A 128 -16.42 -33.07 10.56
C ASP A 128 -16.72 -33.42 9.09
N GLY A 129 -15.76 -33.23 8.17
CA GLY A 129 -15.86 -33.66 6.77
C GLY A 129 -16.94 -32.97 5.92
N CYS A 130 -17.79 -32.12 6.51
CA CYS A 130 -18.91 -31.46 5.83
C CYS A 130 -18.62 -30.01 5.41
N HIS A 131 -17.42 -29.49 5.62
CA HIS A 131 -17.07 -28.12 5.27
C HIS A 131 -16.78 -28.01 3.75
N GLY A 132 -17.70 -27.39 2.99
CA GLY A 132 -17.50 -27.04 1.58
C GLY A 132 -18.35 -27.78 0.54
N SER A 133 -19.26 -28.68 0.96
CA SER A 133 -20.22 -29.35 0.07
C SER A 133 -21.66 -28.95 0.40
N ASP A 134 -22.41 -28.44 -0.57
CA ASP A 134 -23.83 -28.07 -0.39
C ASP A 134 -24.77 -29.28 -0.27
N SER A 135 -24.28 -30.49 -0.56
CA SER A 135 -25.03 -31.74 -0.47
C SER A 135 -24.98 -32.33 0.94
N SER A 136 -26.13 -32.40 1.61
CA SER A 136 -26.29 -32.92 2.99
C SER A 136 -25.98 -34.42 3.16
N SER A 137 -25.81 -35.16 2.06
CA SER A 137 -25.62 -36.62 2.06
C SER A 137 -24.28 -37.08 2.64
N ILE A 138 -23.25 -36.22 2.65
CA ILE A 138 -21.92 -36.59 3.14
C ILE A 138 -21.78 -36.49 4.67
N CYS A 139 -22.76 -35.87 5.35
CA CYS A 139 -22.67 -35.51 6.77
C CYS A 139 -23.24 -36.57 7.73
N LEU A 140 -24.13 -37.45 7.25
CA LEU A 140 -24.85 -38.42 8.09
C LEU A 140 -23.97 -39.59 8.58
N THR A 141 -22.89 -39.93 7.88
CA THR A 141 -22.02 -41.08 8.23
C THR A 141 -21.03 -40.78 9.35
N ALA A 142 -20.66 -39.52 9.59
CA ALA A 142 -19.70 -39.14 10.63
C ALA A 142 -20.34 -39.00 12.03
N ALA A 143 -21.61 -38.59 12.11
CA ALA A 143 -22.32 -38.45 13.39
C ALA A 143 -22.61 -39.80 14.08
N VAL A 144 -22.78 -40.88 13.31
CA VAL A 144 -23.08 -42.23 13.83
C VAL A 144 -21.86 -42.84 14.54
N SER A 145 -20.62 -42.48 14.16
CA SER A 145 -19.40 -43.07 14.72
C SER A 145 -19.10 -42.61 16.15
N MET A 146 -19.58 -41.43 16.57
CA MET A 146 -19.38 -40.94 17.95
C MET A 146 -20.30 -41.62 18.97
N LEU A 147 -21.44 -42.18 18.54
CA LEU A 147 -22.37 -42.84 19.47
C LEU A 147 -21.94 -44.27 19.86
N SER A 148 -21.02 -44.90 19.12
CA SER A 148 -20.55 -46.27 19.40
C SER A 148 -19.35 -46.38 20.36
N THR A 149 -18.73 -45.27 20.76
CA THR A 149 -17.56 -45.27 21.68
C THR A 149 -17.86 -44.59 23.02
N SER A 150 -19.01 -44.90 23.61
CA SER A 150 -19.23 -44.67 25.05
C SER A 150 -18.83 -45.93 25.83
N PRO A 151 -17.68 -45.96 26.53
CA PRO A 151 -17.42 -47.04 27.47
C PRO A 151 -18.26 -46.84 28.74
N ALA A 152 -19.18 -47.77 28.90
CA ALA A 152 -19.79 -48.32 30.11
C ALA A 152 -19.39 -47.74 31.49
N LYS A 153 -20.44 -47.52 32.31
CA LYS A 153 -20.47 -47.47 33.79
C LYS A 153 -19.36 -48.31 34.45
N ARG A 154 -18.57 -47.68 35.33
CA ARG A 154 -17.96 -48.35 36.49
C ARG A 154 -18.10 -47.46 37.73
N SER A 155 -18.90 -47.97 38.66
CA SER A 155 -19.18 -47.49 40.02
C SER A 155 -17.96 -47.52 40.95
N ARG A 156 -17.79 -46.51 41.83
CA ARG A 156 -17.76 -46.63 43.31
C ARG A 156 -17.51 -45.27 43.98
N THR A 157 -18.01 -45.21 45.21
CA THR A 157 -18.15 -44.14 46.20
C THR A 157 -16.84 -43.64 46.82
N HIS A 158 -16.84 -42.33 47.17
CA HIS A 158 -16.17 -41.57 48.25
C HIS A 158 -14.82 -42.02 48.84
N ASP A 159 -13.91 -41.03 48.95
CA ASP A 159 -12.52 -41.06 49.48
C ASP A 159 -11.49 -41.89 48.69
#